data_AF-X8DYY0-F1
#
_entry.id   AF-X8DYY0-F1
#
_cell.length_a   1.000
_cell.length_b   1.000
_cell.length_c   1.000
_cell.angle_alpha   90.00
_cell.angle_beta   90.00
_cell.angle_gamma   90.00
#
_symmetry.space_group_name_H-M   'P 1'
#
loop_
_entity.id
_entity.type
_entity.pdbx_description
1 polymer ?
#
loop_
_entity_poly.entity_id
_entity_poly.type
_entity_poly.pdbx_seq_one_letter_code
_entity_poly.pdbx_strand_id
1 'polypeptide(L)'
;MAKRIQELAQVIADRYAGDAAAVWTAGDPTARAAETAQGAARLRRAESTYFLGVAGKQYGVTPEGWRAAAGDYGKSGTHMSVADVVDARSLAQVRSHKKQMKAAKTAAPTLRRKVAT
;
A
#
# COMPACT_ATOMS: atom_id res chain seq x y z
N MET A 1 0.29 9.24 14.48
CA MET A 1 0.21 7.84 14.00
C MET A 1 -0.44 6.95 15.05
N ALA A 2 -0.06 7.05 16.34
CA ALA A 2 -0.67 6.27 17.43
C ALA A 2 -2.21 6.27 17.46
N LYS A 3 -2.86 7.45 17.39
CA LYS A 3 -4.33 7.56 17.39
C LYS A 3 -5.00 6.73 16.26
N ARG A 4 -4.45 6.77 15.04
CA ARG A 4 -4.97 6.00 13.90
C ARG A 4 -4.82 4.49 14.10
N ILE A 5 -3.73 4.06 14.74
CA ILE A 5 -3.50 2.64 15.05
C ILE A 5 -4.52 2.16 16.08
N GLN A 6 -4.81 2.97 17.11
CA GLN A 6 -5.84 2.65 18.10
C GLN A 6 -7.24 2.61 17.47
N GLU A 7 -7.57 3.57 16.61
CA GLU A 7 -8.83 3.59 15.86
C GLU A 7 -8.98 2.34 14.97
N LEU A 8 -7.90 1.93 14.27
CA LEU A 8 -7.90 0.69 13.48
C LEU A 8 -8.15 -0.55 14.36
N ALA A 9 -7.45 -0.64 15.49
CA ALA A 9 -7.59 -1.77 16.41
C ALA A 9 -9.03 -1.87 16.96
N GLN A 10 -9.63 -0.73 17.29
CA GLN A 10 -11.03 -0.67 17.72
C GLN A 10 -11.98 -1.18 16.63
N VAL A 11 -11.79 -0.77 15.38
CA VAL A 11 -12.62 -1.26 14.26
C VAL A 11 -12.45 -2.76 14.04
N ILE A 12 -11.23 -3.29 14.15
CA ILE A 12 -10.98 -4.74 14.04
C ILE A 12 -11.72 -5.50 15.15
N ALA A 13 -11.65 -5.03 16.40
CA ALA A 13 -12.37 -5.64 17.51
C ALA A 13 -13.90 -5.61 17.29
N ASP A 14 -14.44 -4.44 16.96
CA ASP A 14 -15.89 -4.21 16.89
C ASP A 14 -16.57 -4.85 15.67
N ARG A 15 -15.91 -4.80 14.50
CA ARG A 15 -16.53 -5.19 13.22
C ARG A 15 -16.05 -6.51 12.67
N TYR A 16 -14.88 -6.96 13.13
CA TYR A 16 -14.23 -8.16 12.61
C TYR A 16 -13.97 -9.19 13.71
N ALA A 17 -14.60 -9.04 14.89
CA ALA A 17 -14.45 -9.95 16.03
C ALA A 17 -12.98 -10.17 16.43
N GLY A 18 -12.12 -9.17 16.23
CA GLY A 18 -10.69 -9.26 16.50
C GLY A 18 -9.86 -9.88 15.37
N ASP A 19 -10.47 -10.37 14.28
CA ASP A 19 -9.75 -10.92 13.13
C ASP A 19 -9.31 -9.84 12.15
N ALA A 20 -8.01 -9.51 12.16
CA ALA A 20 -7.44 -8.55 11.24
C ALA A 20 -7.42 -9.03 9.78
N ALA A 21 -7.39 -10.35 9.53
CA ALA A 21 -7.42 -10.90 8.17
C ALA A 21 -8.78 -10.70 7.51
N ALA A 22 -9.86 -10.68 8.31
CA ALA A 22 -11.22 -10.43 7.83
C ALA A 22 -11.38 -9.04 7.19
N VAL A 23 -10.52 -8.06 7.50
CA VAL A 23 -10.48 -6.75 6.80
C VAL A 23 -10.27 -6.92 5.29
N TRP A 24 -9.53 -7.96 4.89
CA TRP A 24 -9.15 -8.22 3.50
C TRP A 24 -9.93 -9.37 2.85
N THR A 25 -10.50 -10.26 3.67
CA THR A 25 -11.12 -11.52 3.22
C THR A 25 -12.63 -11.56 3.38
N ALA A 26 -13.23 -10.70 4.22
CA ALA A 26 -14.68 -10.65 4.39
C ALA A 26 -15.36 -9.83 3.27
N GLY A 27 -16.36 -10.42 2.61
CA GLY A 27 -17.15 -9.76 1.55
C GLY A 27 -16.56 -9.91 0.14
N ASP A 28 -17.00 -9.06 -0.79
CA ASP A 28 -16.48 -9.04 -2.18
C ASP A 28 -15.02 -8.56 -2.19
N PRO A 29 -14.04 -9.43 -2.49
CA PRO A 29 -12.66 -9.20 -2.08
C PRO A 29 -11.85 -8.16 -2.89
N THR A 30 -12.43 -7.60 -3.95
CA THR A 30 -11.64 -7.17 -5.12
C THR A 30 -11.53 -5.64 -5.29
N ALA A 31 -12.59 -4.91 -4.92
CA ALA A 31 -12.61 -3.43 -4.92
C ALA A 31 -12.84 -2.85 -3.53
N ARG A 32 -13.59 -3.55 -2.68
CA ARG A 32 -13.94 -3.06 -1.34
C ARG A 32 -12.80 -3.17 -0.35
N ALA A 33 -11.84 -4.10 -0.47
CA ALA A 33 -10.82 -4.27 0.57
C ALA A 33 -9.99 -2.99 0.83
N ALA A 34 -9.57 -2.29 -0.24
CA ALA A 34 -8.86 -1.02 -0.10
C ALA A 34 -9.76 0.12 0.40
N GLU A 35 -11.05 0.13 0.05
CA GLU A 35 -12.03 1.13 0.51
C GLU A 35 -12.45 0.90 1.96
N THR A 36 -12.61 -0.36 2.34
CA THR A 36 -12.86 -0.87 3.69
C THR A 36 -11.68 -0.53 4.59
N ALA A 37 -10.43 -0.75 4.15
CA ALA A 37 -9.24 -0.34 4.89
C ALA A 37 -9.14 1.20 5.03
N GLN A 38 -9.46 1.94 3.97
CA GLN A 38 -9.56 3.41 4.01
C GLN A 38 -10.62 3.87 5.02
N GLY A 39 -11.79 3.23 5.06
CA GLY A 39 -12.88 3.57 5.96
C GLY A 39 -12.61 3.19 7.42
N ALA A 40 -12.06 1.99 7.65
CA ALA A 40 -11.80 1.45 8.99
C ALA A 40 -10.74 2.26 9.75
N ALA A 41 -9.68 2.71 9.07
CA ALA A 41 -8.55 3.35 9.72
C ALA A 41 -8.25 4.76 9.21
N ARG A 42 -9.17 5.35 8.44
CA ARG A 42 -8.98 6.64 7.76
C ARG A 42 -7.64 6.67 7.00
N LEU A 43 -7.24 5.51 6.47
CA LEU A 43 -5.98 5.38 5.74
C LEU A 43 -6.07 6.19 4.46
N ARG A 44 -4.94 6.75 4.04
CA ARG A 44 -4.86 7.35 2.72
C ARG A 44 -4.94 6.24 1.69
N ARG A 45 -5.53 6.52 0.52
CA ARG A 45 -5.59 5.56 -0.60
C ARG A 45 -4.23 4.92 -0.90
N ALA A 46 -3.17 5.73 -0.97
CA ALA A 46 -1.80 5.26 -1.22
C ALA A 46 -1.26 4.30 -0.14
N GLU A 47 -1.71 4.44 1.10
CA GLU A 47 -1.32 3.58 2.21
C GLU A 47 -2.09 2.25 2.15
N SER A 48 -3.37 2.30 1.78
CA SER A 48 -4.21 1.10 1.61
C SER A 48 -3.77 0.25 0.42
N THR A 49 -3.43 0.87 -0.72
CA THR A 49 -2.91 0.12 -1.88
C THR A 49 -1.54 -0.51 -1.62
N TYR A 50 -0.71 0.15 -0.80
CA TYR A 50 0.56 -0.42 -0.34
C TYR A 50 0.36 -1.64 0.57
N PHE A 51 -0.54 -1.55 1.57
CA PHE A 51 -0.86 -2.68 2.43
C PHE A 51 -1.43 -3.86 1.65
N LEU A 52 -2.30 -3.59 0.67
CA LEU A 52 -2.82 -4.62 -0.23
C LEU A 52 -1.71 -5.28 -1.06
N GLY A 53 -0.72 -4.50 -1.52
CA GLY A 53 0.47 -5.03 -2.19
C GLY A 53 1.26 -6.02 -1.29
N VAL A 54 1.48 -5.66 -0.03
CA VAL A 54 2.16 -6.54 0.94
C VAL A 54 1.34 -7.80 1.22
N ALA A 55 0.03 -7.65 1.48
CA ALA A 55 -0.87 -8.77 1.75
C ALA A 55 -0.89 -9.77 0.59
N GLY A 56 -0.99 -9.31 -0.65
CA GLY A 56 -1.03 -10.18 -1.81
C GLY A 56 0.32 -10.80 -2.18
N LYS A 57 1.42 -10.04 -2.11
CA LYS A 57 2.75 -10.53 -2.53
C LYS A 57 3.43 -11.41 -1.49
N GLN A 58 3.26 -11.13 -0.20
CA GLN A 58 3.97 -11.84 0.88
C GLN A 58 3.10 -12.81 1.65
N TYR A 59 1.82 -12.49 1.84
CA TYR A 59 0.91 -13.28 2.68
C TYR A 59 -0.12 -14.09 1.88
N GLY A 60 -0.06 -14.06 0.54
CA GLY A 60 -0.93 -14.88 -0.31
C GLY A 60 -2.40 -14.43 -0.34
N VAL A 61 -2.70 -13.21 0.10
CA VAL A 61 -4.05 -12.64 0.01
C VAL A 61 -4.30 -12.22 -1.44
N THR A 62 -4.76 -13.15 -2.28
CA THR A 62 -4.92 -12.95 -3.72
C THR A 62 -6.37 -13.04 -4.19
N PRO A 63 -7.27 -12.18 -3.70
CA PRO A 63 -8.61 -12.10 -4.25
C PRO A 63 -8.62 -11.65 -5.70
N GLU A 64 -9.67 -11.93 -6.47
CA GLU A 64 -9.73 -11.48 -7.87
C GLU A 64 -9.49 -9.96 -7.99
N GLY A 65 -8.85 -9.48 -9.05
CA GLY A 65 -8.60 -8.04 -9.23
C GLY A 65 -7.67 -7.35 -8.21
N TRP A 66 -7.13 -8.03 -7.18
CA TRP A 66 -6.31 -7.40 -6.12
C TRP A 66 -5.11 -6.62 -6.65
N ARG A 67 -4.49 -7.11 -7.74
CA ARG A 67 -3.35 -6.45 -8.38
C ARG A 67 -3.72 -5.10 -8.98
N ALA A 68 -4.92 -4.98 -9.56
CA ALA A 68 -5.42 -3.72 -10.09
C ALA A 68 -5.73 -2.74 -8.94
N ALA A 69 -6.34 -3.22 -7.86
CA ALA A 69 -6.62 -2.42 -6.67
C ALA A 69 -5.34 -1.94 -5.95
N ALA A 70 -4.27 -2.74 -5.94
CA ALA A 70 -2.96 -2.38 -5.38
C ALA A 70 -2.17 -1.38 -6.26
N GLY A 71 -2.59 -1.16 -7.50
CA GLY A 71 -1.93 -0.25 -8.45
C GLY A 71 -0.49 -0.68 -8.74
N ASP A 72 0.45 0.28 -8.70
CA ASP A 72 1.88 -0.01 -8.94
C ASP A 72 2.44 -1.08 -7.99
N TYR A 73 1.91 -1.18 -6.77
CA TYR A 73 2.35 -2.17 -5.78
C TYR A 73 1.84 -3.59 -6.09
N GLY A 74 0.85 -3.75 -6.97
CA GLY A 74 0.32 -5.05 -7.40
C GLY A 74 1.04 -5.67 -8.60
N LYS A 75 1.89 -4.91 -9.30
CA LYS A 75 2.63 -5.37 -10.48
C LYS A 75 3.59 -6.51 -10.13
N SER A 76 3.65 -7.55 -10.96
CA SER A 76 4.60 -8.65 -10.79
C SER A 76 6.00 -8.24 -11.26
N GLY A 77 7.04 -8.89 -10.70
CA GLY A 77 8.43 -8.66 -11.10
C GLY A 77 9.02 -7.30 -10.73
N THR A 78 8.29 -6.47 -10.00
CA THR A 78 8.76 -5.16 -9.54
C THR A 78 9.62 -5.28 -8.29
N HIS A 79 10.55 -4.33 -8.12
CA HIS A 79 11.35 -4.18 -6.89
C HIS A 79 11.31 -2.71 -6.46
N MET A 80 10.11 -2.20 -6.18
CA MET A 80 9.84 -0.78 -5.98
C MET A 80 9.50 -0.44 -4.53
N SER A 81 9.01 -1.44 -3.79
CA SER A 81 8.42 -1.26 -2.46
C SER A 81 8.77 -2.42 -1.54
N VAL A 82 8.44 -2.27 -0.25
CA VAL A 82 8.59 -3.36 0.73
C VAL A 82 7.76 -4.57 0.36
N ALA A 83 6.63 -4.42 -0.35
CA ALA A 83 5.84 -5.55 -0.84
C ALA A 83 6.66 -6.50 -1.73
N ASP A 84 7.76 -6.02 -2.31
CA ASP A 84 8.67 -6.79 -3.16
C ASP A 84 9.87 -7.39 -2.40
N VAL A 85 9.98 -7.18 -1.08
CA VAL A 85 11.10 -7.67 -0.27
C VAL A 85 10.77 -9.05 0.30
N VAL A 86 11.45 -10.07 -0.22
CA VAL A 86 11.33 -11.47 0.24
C VAL A 86 12.65 -12.02 0.79
N ASP A 87 13.76 -11.32 0.55
CA ASP A 87 15.11 -11.71 0.96
C ASP A 87 16.06 -10.48 0.97
N ALA A 88 17.33 -10.71 1.29
CA ALA A 88 18.35 -9.65 1.31
C ALA A 88 18.62 -9.04 -0.08
N ARG A 89 18.47 -9.82 -1.16
CA ARG A 89 18.74 -9.39 -2.54
C ARG A 89 17.66 -8.43 -3.03
N SER A 90 16.40 -8.80 -2.84
CA SER A 90 15.22 -7.98 -3.12
C SER A 90 15.21 -6.71 -2.28
N LEU A 91 15.64 -6.76 -1.02
CA LEU A 91 15.85 -5.55 -0.20
C LEU A 91 16.88 -4.59 -0.85
N ALA A 92 18.00 -5.11 -1.34
CA ALA A 92 19.01 -4.29 -2.03
C ALA A 92 18.46 -3.67 -3.31
N GLN A 93 17.67 -4.43 -4.09
CA GLN A 93 17.01 -3.93 -5.32
C GLN A 93 16.02 -2.81 -5.01
N VAL A 94 15.17 -2.96 -3.99
CA VAL A 94 14.22 -1.93 -3.56
C VAL A 94 14.93 -0.66 -3.08
N ARG A 95 16.03 -0.81 -2.33
CA ARG A 95 16.86 0.34 -1.91
C ARG A 95 17.47 1.06 -3.12
N SER A 96 18.01 0.31 -4.09
CA SER A 96 18.54 0.87 -5.34
C SER A 96 17.47 1.63 -6.12
N HIS A 97 16.29 1.03 -6.29
CA HIS A 97 15.16 1.67 -6.96
C HIS A 97 14.76 2.99 -6.28
N LYS A 98 14.61 3.00 -4.95
CA LYS A 98 14.30 4.22 -4.19
C LYS A 98 15.38 5.31 -4.37
N LYS A 99 16.67 4.93 -4.40
CA LYS A 99 17.77 5.86 -4.64
C LYS A 99 17.68 6.49 -6.03
N GLN A 100 17.46 5.67 -7.07
CA GLN A 100 17.31 6.14 -8.45
C GLN A 100 16.11 7.08 -8.61
N MET A 101 14.95 6.73 -8.05
CA MET A 101 13.75 7.57 -8.12
C MET A 101 13.92 8.90 -7.38
N LYS A 102 14.62 8.91 -6.24
CA LYS A 102 14.95 10.15 -5.52
C LYS A 102 15.87 11.04 -6.36
N ALA A 103 16.92 10.47 -6.95
CA ALA A 103 17.85 11.20 -7.80
C ALA A 103 17.14 11.80 -9.04
N ALA A 104 16.27 11.04 -9.70
CA ALA A 104 15.47 11.53 -10.84
C ALA A 104 14.55 12.70 -10.47
N LYS A 105 13.91 12.65 -9.29
CA LYS A 105 13.06 13.75 -8.80
C LYS A 105 13.85 15.01 -8.43
N THR A 106 15.09 14.86 -7.96
CA THR A 106 15.96 16.01 -7.65
C THR A 106 16.60 16.59 -8.91
N ALA A 107 16.82 15.79 -9.97
CA ALA A 107 17.38 16.23 -11.24
C ALA A 107 16.37 16.90 -12.18
N ALA A 108 15.06 16.65 -12.02
CA ALA A 108 14.02 17.36 -12.78
C ALA A 108 13.83 18.78 -12.21
N PRO A 109 14.20 19.86 -12.94
CA PRO A 109 14.02 21.22 -12.46
C PRO A 109 12.52 21.47 -12.23
N THR A 110 12.19 21.92 -11.02
CA THR A 110 10.84 22.38 -10.70
C THR A 110 10.59 23.67 -11.47
N LEU A 111 9.96 23.58 -12.65
CA LEU A 111 9.42 24.74 -13.37
C LEU A 111 8.31 25.35 -12.51
N ARG A 112 8.69 26.16 -11.52
CA ARG A 112 7.77 27.06 -10.81
C ARG A 112 7.40 28.16 -11.79
N ARG A 113 6.25 27.99 -12.45
CA ARG A 113 5.63 29.05 -13.25
C ARG A 113 5.25 30.18 -12.28
N LYS A 114 6.08 31.25 -12.22
CA LYS A 114 5.66 32.52 -11.63
C LYS A 114 4.53 33.06 -12.51
N VAL A 115 3.30 33.01 -12.02
CA VAL A 115 2.22 33.83 -12.57
C VAL A 115 2.47 35.23 -12.04
N ALA A 116 2.83 36.14 -12.94
CA ALA A 116 2.87 37.57 -12.66
C ALA A 116 1.43 38.07 -12.57
N THR A 117 1.13 38.87 -11.55
CA THR A 117 -0.05 39.74 -11.46
C THR A 117 0.39 41.03 -10.82
#